data_AF-A0A943HRL9-F1
#
_entry.id   AF-A0A943HRL9-F1
#
_cell.length_a   1.000
_cell.length_b   1.000
_cell.length_c   1.000
_cell.angle_alpha   90.00
_cell.angle_beta   90.00
_cell.angle_gamma   90.00
#
_symmetry.space_group_name_H-M   'P 1'
#
loop_
_entity.id
_entity.type
_entity.pdbx_description
1 polymer ?
#
loop_
_entity_poly.entity_id
_entity_poly.type
_entity_poly.pdbx_seq_one_letter_code
_entity_poly.pdbx_strand_id
1 'polypeptide(L)' 'MKELNVAVMDCDYPQHSIIKQKKRDIEVVKTTPVYQNLLVEQAGRLKKKAYPVIGSNPADCMAE' A
#
# COMPACT_ATOMS: atom_id res chain seq x y z
N MET A 1 -6.45 -6.16 -17.06
CA MET A 1 -5.59 -5.15 -16.42
C MET A 1 -4.14 -5.63 -16.42
N LYS A 2 -3.45 -5.54 -17.55
CA LYS A 2 -1.99 -5.61 -17.63
C LYS A 2 -1.55 -4.27 -18.23
N GLU A 3 -0.42 -3.73 -17.75
CA GLU A 3 0.26 -2.52 -18.26
C GLU A 3 -0.26 -1.13 -17.84
N LEU A 4 -1.13 -1.03 -16.83
CA LEU A 4 -1.50 0.27 -16.25
C LEU A 4 -0.63 0.60 -15.02
N ASN A 5 -0.19 1.86 -14.93
CA ASN A 5 0.39 2.42 -13.72
C ASN A 5 -0.74 2.73 -12.74
N VAL A 6 -0.92 1.87 -11.73
CA VAL A 6 -2.02 2.00 -10.75
C VAL A 6 -1.48 2.57 -9.45
N ALA A 7 -2.21 3.52 -8.88
CA ALA A 7 -2.05 4.03 -7.52
C ALA A 7 -3.37 3.83 -6.75
N VAL A 8 -3.28 3.76 -5.43
CA VAL A 8 -4.45 3.73 -4.54
C VAL A 8 -4.56 5.10 -3.87
N MET A 9 -5.65 5.81 -4.13
CA MET A 9 -5.97 7.05 -3.42
C MET A 9 -6.87 6.71 -2.22
N ASP A 10 -6.39 6.96 -1.02
CA ASP A 10 -7.12 6.79 0.23
C ASP A 10 -7.76 8.13 0.61
N CYS A 11 -8.98 8.35 0.13
CA CYS A 11 -9.74 9.57 0.35
C CYS A 11 -10.63 9.54 1.60
N ASP A 12 -10.47 8.55 2.47
CA ASP A 12 -11.29 8.35 3.66
C ASP A 12 -10.85 9.25 4.82
N TYR A 13 -10.76 10.57 4.62
CA TYR A 13 -10.40 11.50 5.69
C TYR A 13 -11.53 11.58 6.73
N PRO A 14 -11.25 11.53 8.06
CA PRO A 14 -9.94 11.50 8.73
C PRO A 14 -9.42 10.08 9.05
N GLN A 15 -10.13 9.05 8.62
CA GLN A 15 -9.84 7.66 8.97
C GLN A 15 -8.60 7.12 8.25
N HIS A 16 -8.36 7.47 6.98
CA HIS A 16 -7.27 6.98 6.12
C HIS A 16 -6.92 5.52 6.39
N SER A 17 -7.96 4.68 6.32
CA SER A 17 -7.94 3.31 6.82
C SER A 17 -6.87 2.46 6.12
N ILE A 18 -6.71 2.61 4.81
CA ILE A 18 -5.74 1.85 3.99
C ILE A 18 -4.32 2.29 4.30
N ILE A 19 -4.07 3.60 4.40
CA ILE A 19 -2.73 4.12 4.75
C ILE A 19 -2.33 3.67 6.16
N LYS A 20 -3.24 3.78 7.12
CA LYS A 20 -2.99 3.35 8.50
C LYS A 20 -2.74 1.85 8.57
N GLN A 21 -3.51 1.04 7.82
CA GLN A 21 -3.29 -0.40 7.74
C GLN A 21 -1.93 -0.73 7.12
N LYS A 22 -1.59 -0.16 5.96
CA LYS A 22 -0.29 -0.35 5.31
C LYS A 22 0.88 0.00 6.24
N LYS A 23 0.76 1.10 7.00
CA LYS A 23 1.78 1.51 7.99
C LYS A 23 1.94 0.44 9.08
N ARG A 24 0.84 -0.02 9.69
CA ARG A 24 0.88 -1.06 10.73
C ARG A 24 1.51 -2.36 10.22
N ASP A 25 1.10 -2.81 9.04
CA ASP A 25 1.58 -4.06 8.45
C ASP A 25 3.10 -3.99 8.18
N ILE A 26 3.59 -2.85 7.68
CA ILE A 26 5.03 -2.63 7.45
C ILE A 26 5.83 -2.67 8.77
N GLU A 27 5.32 -2.07 9.86
CA GLU A 27 6.01 -2.11 11.15
C GLU A 27 6.11 -3.54 11.72
N VAL A 28 5.06 -4.36 11.53
CA VAL A 28 5.10 -5.77 11.92
C VAL A 28 6.10 -6.55 11.08
N VAL A 29 6.14 -6.32 9.77
CA VAL A 29 7.13 -6.96 8.88
C VAL A 29 8.55 -6.57 9.26
N LYS A 30 8.82 -5.31 9.62
CA LYS A 30 10.16 -4.86 10.02
C LYS A 30 10.66 -5.51 11.30
N THR A 31 9.78 -5.82 12.24
CA THR A 31 10.16 -6.35 13.56
C THR A 31 10.30 -7.87 13.59
N THR A 32 9.70 -8.59 12.64
CA THR A 32 9.63 -10.05 12.65
C THR A 32 10.34 -10.67 11.44
N PRO A 33 11.48 -11.38 11.61
CA PRO A 33 12.26 -11.94 10.50
C PRO A 33 11.49 -12.88 9.57
N VAL A 34 10.55 -13.66 10.13
CA VAL A 34 9.70 -14.57 9.35
C VAL A 34 8.86 -13.81 8.32
N TYR A 35 8.28 -12.67 8.71
CA TYR A 35 7.48 -11.86 7.80
C TYR A 35 8.32 -11.13 6.74
N GLN A 36 9.59 -10.82 7.03
CA GLN A 36 10.51 -10.29 6.03
C GLN A 36 10.77 -11.32 4.92
N ASN A 37 11.02 -12.58 5.29
CA ASN A 37 11.24 -13.66 4.33
C ASN A 37 9.99 -13.89 3.46
N LEU A 38 8.80 -13.91 4.07
CA LEU A 38 7.54 -14.05 3.34
C LEU A 38 7.31 -12.88 2.36
N LEU A 39 7.64 -11.64 2.75
CA LEU A 39 7.53 -10.48 1.87
C LEU A 39 8.48 -10.61 0.66
N VAL A 40 9.72 -11.06 0.87
CA VAL A 40 10.69 -11.29 -0.22
C VAL A 40 10.20 -12.37 -1.17
N GLU A 41 9.72 -13.50 -0.64
CA GLU A 41 9.15 -14.59 -1.44
C GLU A 41 7.94 -14.11 -2.26
N GLN A 42 7.02 -13.38 -1.63
CA GLN A 42 5.85 -12.82 -2.28
C GLN A 42 6.23 -11.85 -3.41
N ALA A 43 7.21 -10.99 -3.18
CA ALA A 43 7.72 -10.05 -4.19
C ALA A 43 8.36 -10.79 -5.37
N GLY A 44 9.13 -11.85 -5.10
CA GLY A 44 9.72 -12.72 -6.12
C GLY A 44 8.66 -13.44 -6.97
N ARG A 45 7.59 -13.94 -6.35
CA ARG A 45 6.49 -14.63 -7.03
C ARG A 45 5.64 -13.71 -7.89
N LEU A 46 5.25 -12.55 -7.34
CA LEU A 46 4.38 -11.60 -8.04
C LEU A 46 5.10 -10.77 -9.10
N LYS A 47 6.42 -10.58 -8.96
CA LYS A 47 7.25 -9.72 -9.84
C LYS A 47 6.66 -8.32 -10.06
N LYS A 48 5.96 -7.81 -9.05
CA LYS A 48 5.29 -6.50 -9.07
C LYS A 48 5.66 -5.73 -7.81
N LYS A 49 5.84 -4.42 -7.96
CA LYS A 49 5.96 -3.51 -6.82
C LYS A 49 4.59 -3.33 -6.18
N ALA A 50 4.55 -3.15 -4.86
CA ALA A 50 3.33 -2.78 -4.17
C ALA A 50 2.83 -1.43 -4.71
N TYR A 51 1.52 -1.28 -4.86
CA TYR A 51 0.94 -0.02 -5.33
C TYR A 51 1.23 1.11 -4.32
N PRO A 52 1.58 2.33 -4.81
CA PRO A 52 1.64 3.49 -3.95
C PRO A 52 0.26 3.76 -3.37
N VAL A 53 0.21 4.12 -2.09
CA VAL A 53 -1.03 4.53 -1.41
C VAL A 53 -0.84 5.97 -1.01
N ILE A 54 -1.68 6.85 -1.53
CA ILE A 54 -1.60 8.30 -1.36
C ILE A 54 -2.82 8.74 -0.57
N GLY A 55 -2.62 9.57 0.45
CA GLY A 55 -3.71 10.10 1.26
C GLY A 55 -4.24 11.36 0.63
N SER A 56 -5.56 11.46 0.50
CA SER A 56 -6.21 12.66 -0.02
C SER A 56 -7.46 12.97 0.78
N ASN A 57 -7.94 14.22 0.72
CA ASN A 57 -9.28 14.52 1.16
C ASN A 57 -10.27 14.12 0.04
N PRO A 58 -11.54 13.81 0.37
CA PRO A 58 -12.54 13.51 -0.66
C PRO A 58 -12.63 14.56 -1.78
N ALA A 59 -12.49 15.84 -1.42
CA ALA A 59 -12.55 16.95 -2.38
C ALA A 59 -11.36 17.00 -3.35
N ASP A 60 -10.18 16.55 -2.90
CA ASP A 60 -8.93 16.66 -3.66
C ASP A 60 -8.60 15.35 -4.42
N CYS A 61 -9.31 14.26 -4.12
CA CYS A 61 -9.01 12.93 -4.66
C CYS A 61 -9.27 12.77 -6.16
N MET A 62 -10.20 13.54 -6.72
CA MET A 62 -10.64 13.43 -8.12
C MET A 62 -10.22 14.66 -8.95
N ALA A 63 -9.42 15.56 -8.37
CA ALA A 63 -8.98 16.81 -9.01
C ALA A 63 -7.70 16.64 -9.86
N GLU A 64 -7.25 15.41 -10.11
CA GLU A 64 -6.15 15.07 -11.02
C GLU A 64 -6.64 14.33 -12.27
#